data_AF-A0A9Q7K479-F1
#
_entry.id   AF-A0A9Q7K479-F1
#
_cell.length_a   1.000
_cell.length_b   1.000
_cell.length_c   1.000
_cell.angle_alpha   90.00
_cell.angle_beta   90.00
_cell.angle_gamma   90.00
#
_symmetry.space_group_name_H-M   'P 1'
#
loop_
_entity.id
_entity.type
_entity.pdbx_description
1 polymer ?
#
loop_
_entity_poly.entity_id
_entity_poly.type
_entity_poly.pdbx_seq_one_letter_code
_entity_poly.pdbx_strand_id
1 'polypeptide(L)' 'MPPVQPFSPLDFQDKRTALVHWKPQQNGGELVLDALWSDVPALFSRLAQQAVSISAFNLVPEGATLRLSLQLESDHAQ' A
#
# COMPACT_ATOMS: atom_id res chain seq x y z
N MET A 1 0.65 -23.26 4.15
CA MET A 1 0.78 -21.79 4.27
C MET A 1 -0.61 -21.24 4.54
N PRO A 2 -0.79 -20.29 5.47
CA PRO A 2 -2.08 -19.59 5.58
C PRO A 2 -2.40 -18.92 4.23
N PRO A 3 -3.68 -18.80 3.84
CA PRO A 3 -4.04 -18.18 2.57
C PRO A 3 -3.63 -16.71 2.59
N VAL A 4 -2.81 -16.30 1.62
CA VAL A 4 -2.49 -14.89 1.36
C VAL A 4 -3.80 -14.18 1.00
N GLN A 5 -4.08 -13.06 1.67
CA GLN A 5 -5.31 -12.31 1.41
C GLN A 5 -5.20 -11.59 0.07
N PRO A 6 -6.28 -11.51 -0.73
CA PRO A 6 -6.25 -10.71 -1.94
C PRO A 6 -5.98 -9.24 -1.59
N PHE A 7 -5.17 -8.57 -2.41
CA PHE A 7 -4.94 -7.14 -2.25
C PHE A 7 -6.17 -6.35 -2.71
N SER A 8 -6.61 -5.40 -1.89
CA SER A 8 -7.56 -4.36 -2.28
C SER A 8 -7.04 -3.00 -1.80
N PRO A 9 -6.94 -1.97 -2.66
CA PRO A 9 -6.48 -0.64 -2.24
C PRO A 9 -7.45 0.02 -1.25
N LEU A 10 -8.74 -0.35 -1.30
CA LEU A 10 -9.76 0.16 -0.38
C LEU A 10 -9.55 -0.32 1.06
N ASP A 11 -8.81 -1.41 1.26
CA ASP A 11 -8.45 -1.89 2.59
C ASP A 11 -7.58 -0.87 3.34
N PHE A 12 -6.86 -0.01 2.62
CA PHE A 12 -5.95 1.00 3.16
C PHE A 12 -6.61 2.37 3.36
N GLN A 13 -7.92 2.47 3.16
CA GLN A 13 -8.68 3.67 3.47
C GLN A 13 -9.36 3.53 4.83
N ASP A 14 -8.97 4.36 5.79
CA ASP A 14 -9.53 4.37 7.14
C ASP A 14 -9.56 5.80 7.74
N LYS A 15 -9.80 5.94 9.05
CA LYS A 15 -9.83 7.27 9.71
C LYS A 15 -8.44 7.92 9.84
N ARG A 16 -7.37 7.13 9.74
CA ARG A 16 -5.96 7.53 9.94
C ARG A 16 -5.16 7.53 8.64
N THR A 17 -5.62 6.78 7.65
CA THR A 17 -4.98 6.68 6.33
C THR A 17 -5.98 7.03 5.23
N ALA A 18 -5.60 7.91 4.32
CA ALA A 18 -6.43 8.28 3.17
C ALA A 18 -5.85 7.67 1.89
N LEU A 19 -6.70 6.97 1.13
CA LEU A 19 -6.37 6.53 -0.23
C LEU A 19 -6.41 7.73 -1.17
N VAL A 20 -5.25 8.19 -1.61
CA VAL A 20 -5.11 9.33 -2.55
C VAL A 20 -5.31 8.85 -3.98
N HIS A 21 -4.62 7.75 -4.34
CA HIS A 21 -4.63 7.24 -5.70
C HIS A 21 -4.36 5.74 -5.75
N TRP A 22 -5.02 5.09 -6.69
CA TRP A 22 -4.71 3.72 -7.10
C TRP A 22 -4.67 3.64 -8.63
N LYS A 23 -3.53 3.21 -9.18
CA LYS A 23 -3.34 2.98 -10.61
C LYS A 23 -2.97 1.51 -10.86
N PRO A 24 -3.92 0.67 -11.27
CA PRO A 24 -3.62 -0.71 -11.61
C PRO A 24 -2.70 -0.77 -12.84
N GLN A 25 -1.78 -1.74 -12.84
CA GLN A 25 -0.84 -2.07 -13.91
C GLN A 25 -0.89 -3.58 -14.20
N GLN A 26 -0.22 -4.05 -15.26
CA GLN A 26 -0.31 -5.45 -15.71
C GLN A 26 -0.01 -6.47 -14.61
N ASN A 27 0.99 -6.21 -13.76
CA ASN A 27 1.41 -7.11 -12.68
C ASN A 27 1.30 -6.43 -11.31
N GLY A 28 0.30 -5.57 -11.06
CA GLY A 28 0.16 -4.89 -9.77
C GLY A 28 -0.34 -3.46 -9.95
N GLY A 29 0.38 -2.48 -9.42
CA GLY A 29 -0.01 -1.08 -9.58
C GLY A 29 0.68 -0.11 -8.63
N GLU A 30 0.43 1.18 -8.86
CA GLU A 30 0.86 2.25 -7.98
C GLU A 30 -0.23 2.58 -6.97
N LEU A 31 0.11 2.52 -5.69
CA LEU A 31 -0.76 2.90 -4.57
C LEU A 31 -0.18 4.14 -3.90
N VAL A 32 -1.00 5.19 -3.75
CA VAL A 32 -0.62 6.41 -3.03
C VAL A 32 -1.57 6.63 -1.87
N LEU A 33 -1.00 6.78 -0.68
CA LEU A 33 -1.71 6.98 0.58
C LEU A 33 -1.18 8.25 1.26
N ASP A 34 -2.06 8.98 1.93
CA ASP A 34 -1.66 9.99 2.90
C ASP A 34 -1.85 9.41 4.31
N ALA A 35 -0.80 9.44 5.13
CA ALA A 35 -0.78 8.84 6.46
C ALA A 35 0.09 9.65 7.43
N LEU A 36 -0.10 9.48 8.73
CA LEU A 36 0.88 9.94 9.72
C LEU A 36 2.09 9.00 9.72
N TRP A 37 3.27 9.53 10.03
CA TRP A 37 4.50 8.72 10.18
C TRP A 37 4.31 7.54 11.15
N SER A 38 3.57 7.74 12.24
CA SER A 38 3.30 6.70 13.24
C SER A 38 2.51 5.51 12.69
N ASP A 39 1.72 5.70 11.62
CA ASP A 39 0.88 4.66 11.04
C ASP A 39 1.60 3.90 9.90
N VAL A 40 2.68 4.46 9.33
CA VAL A 40 3.45 3.85 8.23
C VAL A 40 3.90 2.41 8.53
N PRO A 41 4.50 2.08 9.68
CA PRO A 41 4.92 0.70 9.97
C PRO A 41 3.76 -0.32 9.97
N ALA A 42 2.57 0.10 10.39
CA ALA A 42 1.38 -0.75 10.40
C ALA A 42 0.87 -1.02 8.98
N LEU A 43 0.96 -0.03 8.08
CA LEU A 43 0.61 -0.19 6.67
C LEU A 43 1.49 -1.25 5.97
N PHE A 44 2.80 -1.19 6.17
CA PHE A 44 3.74 -2.20 5.64
C PHE A 44 3.47 -3.59 6.22
N SER A 45 3.19 -3.69 7.52
CA SER A 45 2.85 -4.96 8.18
C SER A 45 1.58 -5.59 7.62
N ARG A 46 0.61 -4.77 7.19
CA ARG A 46 -0.62 -5.24 6.53
C ARG A 46 -0.38 -5.66 5.09
N LEU A 47 0.39 -4.88 4.32
CA LEU A 47 0.78 -5.23 2.95
C LEU A 47 1.50 -6.58 2.90
N ALA A 48 2.36 -6.87 3.87
CA ALA A 48 3.07 -8.16 3.97
C ALA A 48 2.15 -9.39 4.18
N GLN A 49 0.87 -9.19 4.50
CA GLN A 49 -0.12 -10.26 4.67
C GLN A 49 -0.98 -10.48 3.41
N GLN A 50 -0.83 -9.63 2.40
CA GLN A 50 -1.59 -9.69 1.16
C GLN A 50 -0.77 -10.38 0.05
N ALA A 51 -1.45 -10.81 -1.01
CA ALA A 51 -0.89 -11.43 -2.20
C ALA A 51 -0.16 -10.41 -3.13
N VAL A 52 0.57 -9.47 -2.54
CA VAL A 52 1.36 -8.45 -3.24
C VAL A 52 2.71 -8.26 -2.58
N SER A 53 3.72 -7.92 -3.38
CA SER A 53 5.04 -7.48 -2.95
C SER A 53 5.21 -5.98 -3.22
N ILE A 54 6.06 -5.32 -2.45
CA ILE A 54 6.40 -3.90 -2.64
C ILE A 54 7.75 -3.85 -3.36
N SER A 55 7.77 -3.41 -4.61
CA SER A 55 8.99 -3.30 -5.41
C SER A 55 9.73 -1.98 -5.19
N ALA A 56 8.99 -0.91 -4.91
CA ALA A 56 9.55 0.38 -4.54
C ALA A 56 8.58 1.16 -3.64
N PHE A 57 9.13 2.07 -2.83
CA PHE A 57 8.34 3.02 -2.08
C PHE A 57 9.01 4.39 -2.01
N ASN A 58 8.21 5.43 -1.81
CA ASN A 58 8.67 6.80 -1.58
C ASN A 58 7.80 7.44 -0.50
N LEU A 59 8.43 8.24 0.37
CA LEU A 59 7.77 8.95 1.47
C LEU A 59 8.14 10.43 1.39
N VAL A 60 7.13 11.27 1.18
CA VAL A 60 7.31 12.71 1.06
C VAL A 60 6.45 13.42 2.11
N PRO A 61 7.02 14.36 2.89
CA PRO A 61 6.22 15.20 3.78
C PRO A 61 5.21 16.04 3.01
N GLU A 62 3.96 16.04 3.47
CA GLU A 62 2.87 16.86 2.93
C GLU A 62 2.09 17.50 4.08
N GLY A 63 2.52 18.71 4.47
CA GLY A 63 1.95 19.40 5.61
C GLY A 63 2.16 18.64 6.91
N ALA A 64 1.05 18.19 7.53
CA ALA A 64 1.08 17.44 8.79
C ALA A 64 1.12 15.91 8.59
N THR A 65 1.00 15.44 7.35
CA THR A 65 1.00 14.02 6.98
C THR A 65 2.17 13.70 6.06
N LEU A 66 2.31 12.42 5.71
CA LEU A 66 3.25 11.92 4.73
C LEU A 66 2.47 11.32 3.58
N ARG A 67 2.87 11.68 2.36
CA ARG A 67 2.45 10.99 1.15
C ARG A 67 3.35 9.78 0.94
N LEU A 68 2.78 8.60 1.10
CA LEU A 68 3.41 7.31 0.85
C LEU A 68 2.99 6.81 -0.54
N SER A 69 3.94 6.77 -1.47
CA SER A 69 3.77 6.14 -2.78
C SER A 69 4.41 4.76 -2.77
N LEU A 70 3.69 3.74 -3.23
CA LEU A 70 4.10 2.35 -3.25
C LEU A 70 3.95 1.82 -4.68
N GLN A 71 4.97 1.16 -5.19
CA GLN A 71 4.86 0.31 -6.36
C GLN A 71 4.64 -1.12 -5.87
N LEU A 72 3.48 -1.66 -6.21
CA LEU A 72 3.06 -3.00 -5.84
C LEU A 72 3.18 -3.93 -7.04
N GLU A 73 3.65 -5.14 -6.76
CA GLU A 73 3.69 -6.25 -7.70
C GLU A 73 2.77 -7.36 -7.18
N SER A 74 1.92 -7.90 -8.03
CA SER A 74 1.02 -9.00 -7.68
C SER A 74 1.80 -10.29 -7.63
N ASP A 75 1.64 -11.05 -6.55
CA ASP A 75 2.22 -12.40 -6.40
C ASP A 75 1.40 -13.44 -7.18
N HIS A 76 0.94 -13.09 -8.39
CA HIS A 76 0.35 -14.07 -9.29
C HIS A 76 1.45 -15.06 -9.69
N ALA A 77 1.53 -16.14 -8.93
CA ALA A 77 2.15 -17.37 -9.38
C ALA A 77 1.52 -17.74 -10.74
N GLN A 78 2.32 -17.72 -11.79
CA GLN A 78 1.98 -18.32 -13.08
C GLN A 78 1.68 -19.82 -12.92
#